data_AF-A0AAN6XV17-F1
#
_entry.id   AF-A0AAN6XV17-F1
#
_cell.length_a   1.000
_cell.length_b   1.000
_cell.length_c   1.000
_cell.angle_alpha   90.00
_cell.angle_beta   90.00
_cell.angle_gamma   90.00
#
_symmetry.space_group_name_H-M   'P 1'
#
loop_
_entity.id
_entity.type
_entity.pdbx_description
1 polymer ?
#
loop_
_entity_poly.entity_id
_entity_poly.type
_entity_poly.pdbx_seq_one_letter_code
_entity_poly.pdbx_strand_id
1 'polypeptide(L)'
;MSGNGYSYKGSGTNSQGNHYCSRDYGNGSNSYHYSNTDGSYYYSNPNGSTYHNNGSGGSTYTAPSGNSQSSGYGSPSGSGSSSGSSSQK
;
A
#
# COMPACT_ATOMS: atom_id res chain seq x y z
N MET A 1 -13.06 24.37 -1.77
CA MET A 1 -12.79 23.12 -2.52
C MET A 1 -13.15 21.96 -1.60
N SER A 2 -14.44 21.73 -1.36
CA SER A 2 -15.31 20.74 -2.03
C SER A 2 -14.71 19.36 -2.21
N GLY A 3 -15.35 18.36 -1.59
CA GLY A 3 -16.00 17.35 -2.43
C GLY A 3 -15.75 15.89 -2.09
N ASN A 4 -14.73 15.56 -1.31
CA ASN A 4 -14.42 14.16 -1.07
C ASN A 4 -14.48 13.93 0.43
N GLY A 5 -15.21 12.91 0.90
CA GLY A 5 -15.46 12.61 2.31
C GLY A 5 -14.21 12.19 3.09
N TYR A 6 -13.10 12.89 2.92
CA TYR A 6 -11.87 12.71 3.65
C TYR A 6 -11.16 14.04 3.92
N SER A 7 -10.59 14.15 5.12
CA SER A 7 -9.70 15.23 5.53
C SER A 7 -8.26 14.85 5.26
N TYR A 8 -7.50 15.74 4.63
CA TYR A 8 -6.04 15.59 4.56
C TYR A 8 -5.47 15.82 5.98
N LYS A 9 -4.99 14.77 6.64
CA LYS A 9 -4.37 14.86 7.97
C LYS A 9 -2.97 15.47 7.88
N GLY A 10 -2.27 15.17 6.79
CA GLY A 10 -0.94 15.69 6.52
C GLY A 10 -0.41 15.19 5.20
N SER A 11 0.41 16.01 4.56
CA SER A 11 1.21 15.58 3.41
C SER A 11 2.54 16.30 3.44
N GLY A 12 3.56 15.67 2.90
CA GLY A 12 4.87 16.26 2.79
C GLY A 12 5.68 15.59 1.70
N THR A 13 6.82 16.22 1.41
CA THR A 13 7.82 15.68 0.50
C THR A 13 9.14 15.71 1.25
N ASN A 14 9.86 14.60 1.30
CA ASN A 14 11.16 14.56 1.94
C ASN A 14 12.25 15.11 0.99
N SER A 15 13.47 15.33 1.48
CA SER A 15 14.58 15.85 0.67
C SER A 15 14.98 14.98 -0.52
N GLN A 16 14.54 13.72 -0.57
CA GLN A 16 14.76 12.79 -1.67
C GLN A 16 13.65 12.87 -2.74
N GLY A 17 12.63 13.71 -2.53
CA GLY A 17 11.50 13.86 -3.44
C GLY A 17 10.35 12.87 -3.19
N ASN A 18 10.44 12.03 -2.16
CA ASN A 18 9.37 11.08 -1.86
C ASN A 18 8.19 11.81 -1.24
N HIS A 19 7.00 11.59 -1.79
CA HIS A 19 5.77 12.22 -1.34
C HIS A 19 5.00 11.29 -0.41
N TYR A 20 4.55 11.81 0.72
CA TYR A 20 3.68 11.10 1.61
C TYR A 20 2.42 11.91 1.88
N CYS A 21 1.30 11.20 2.00
CA CYS A 21 0.01 11.79 2.27
C CYS A 21 -0.84 10.88 3.14
N SER A 22 -1.20 11.37 4.31
CA SER A 22 -2.22 10.79 5.18
C SER A 22 -3.58 11.47 4.92
N ARG A 23 -4.59 10.65 4.61
CA ARG A 23 -5.99 11.04 4.46
C ARG A 23 -6.83 10.33 5.52
N ASP A 24 -7.80 11.03 6.08
CA ASP A 24 -8.77 10.51 7.05
C ASP A 24 -10.17 10.60 6.44
N TYR A 25 -10.75 9.46 6.08
CA TYR A 25 -12.07 9.38 5.43
C TYR A 25 -13.25 9.57 6.41
N GLY A 26 -12.99 10.09 7.62
CA GLY A 26 -13.92 10.06 8.72
C GLY A 26 -13.97 8.68 9.36
N ASN A 27 -14.28 8.63 10.66
CA ASN A 27 -14.41 7.40 11.45
C ASN A 27 -13.09 6.67 11.80
N GLY A 28 -11.95 7.38 11.83
CA GLY A 28 -10.64 6.79 12.20
C GLY A 28 -9.96 6.00 11.07
N SER A 29 -10.49 6.13 9.86
CA SER A 29 -10.04 5.49 8.63
C SER A 29 -8.76 6.16 8.11
N ASN A 30 -7.61 5.78 8.67
CA ASN A 30 -6.30 6.34 8.30
C ASN A 30 -5.79 5.70 7.00
N SER A 31 -6.13 6.32 5.87
CA SER A 31 -5.51 5.95 4.59
C SER A 31 -4.18 6.65 4.44
N TYR A 32 -3.14 5.92 4.08
CA TYR A 32 -1.81 6.47 3.88
C TYR A 32 -1.32 6.16 2.48
N HIS A 33 -0.73 7.13 1.82
CA HIS A 33 -0.11 6.97 0.52
C HIS A 33 1.31 7.49 0.56
N TYR A 34 2.22 6.70 0.03
CA TYR A 34 3.63 7.00 -0.01
C TYR A 34 4.16 6.67 -1.41
N SER A 35 4.75 7.64 -2.09
CA SER A 35 5.34 7.46 -3.41
C SER A 35 6.81 7.82 -3.35
N ASN A 36 7.64 6.93 -3.86
CA ASN A 36 9.06 7.16 -4.01
C ASN A 36 9.36 7.69 -5.42
N THR A 37 10.48 8.38 -5.54
CA THR A 37 10.98 8.85 -6.84
C THR A 37 11.36 7.71 -7.79
N ASP A 38 11.71 6.54 -7.24
CA ASP A 38 11.99 5.31 -8.00
C ASP A 38 10.73 4.67 -8.64
N GLY A 39 9.56 5.31 -8.50
CA GLY A 39 8.28 4.81 -9.03
C GLY A 39 7.60 3.76 -8.15
N SER A 40 8.28 3.28 -7.11
CA SER A 40 7.66 2.44 -6.08
C SER A 40 6.67 3.25 -5.25
N TYR A 41 5.58 2.63 -4.82
CA TYR A 41 4.57 3.30 -3.99
C TYR A 41 3.91 2.33 -3.02
N TYR A 42 3.34 2.89 -1.96
CA TYR A 42 2.67 2.17 -0.90
C TYR A 42 1.34 2.84 -0.56
N TYR A 43 0.31 2.02 -0.42
CA TYR A 43 -1.00 2.39 0.07
C TYR A 43 -1.32 1.60 1.33
N SER A 44 -1.70 2.30 2.39
CA SER A 44 -2.43 1.73 3.52
C SER A 44 -3.88 2.15 3.40
N ASN A 45 -4.76 1.17 3.36
CA ASN A 45 -6.19 1.38 3.26
C ASN A 45 -6.81 1.36 4.67
N PRO A 46 -7.96 2.00 4.85
CA PRO A 46 -8.56 2.16 6.17
C PRO A 46 -9.12 0.85 6.72
N ASN A 47 -9.42 -0.12 5.86
CA ASN A 47 -9.79 -1.47 6.24
C ASN A 47 -8.62 -2.27 6.84
N GLY A 48 -7.40 -1.72 6.89
CA GLY A 48 -6.18 -2.38 7.33
C GLY A 48 -5.45 -3.16 6.24
N SER A 49 -6.00 -3.22 5.02
CA SER A 49 -5.24 -3.76 3.88
C SER A 49 -4.14 -2.80 3.46
N THR A 50 -3.08 -3.33 2.88
CA THR A 50 -2.00 -2.52 2.32
C THR A 50 -1.65 -3.01 0.92
N TYR A 51 -1.08 -2.12 0.12
CA TYR A 51 -0.62 -2.43 -1.21
C TYR A 51 0.73 -1.78 -1.42
N HIS A 52 1.73 -2.55 -1.84
CA HIS A 52 3.08 -2.11 -2.07
C HIS A 52 3.49 -2.43 -3.50
N ASN A 53 3.87 -1.43 -4.29
CA ASN A 53 4.47 -1.62 -5.61
C ASN A 53 5.95 -1.28 -5.52
N ASN A 54 6.80 -2.14 -6.07
CA ASN A 54 8.25 -1.97 -6.01
C ASN A 54 8.82 -1.08 -7.11
N GLY A 55 8.00 -0.49 -7.99
CA GLY A 55 8.44 0.35 -9.12
C GLY A 55 9.02 -0.45 -10.30
N SER A 56 9.46 -1.68 -10.04
CA SER A 56 9.91 -2.68 -11.00
C SER A 56 8.80 -3.67 -11.37
N GLY A 57 7.55 -3.21 -11.24
CA GLY A 57 6.25 -3.87 -11.41
C GLY A 57 6.11 -5.31 -10.95
N GLY A 58 6.73 -5.59 -9.82
CA GLY A 58 6.14 -6.42 -8.79
C GLY A 58 5.26 -5.57 -7.87
N SER A 59 4.18 -6.16 -7.40
CA SER A 59 3.31 -5.56 -6.39
C SER A 59 2.91 -6.59 -5.36
N THR A 60 2.62 -6.15 -4.15
CA THR A 60 2.23 -7.00 -3.03
C THR A 60 1.02 -6.38 -2.37
N TYR A 61 -0.10 -7.09 -2.39
CA TYR A 61 -1.31 -6.76 -1.65
C TYR A 61 -1.37 -7.56 -0.36
N THR A 62 -1.46 -6.89 0.77
CA THR A 62 -1.67 -7.53 2.07
C THR A 62 -3.10 -7.25 2.52
N ALA A 63 -3.89 -8.30 2.64
CA ALA A 63 -5.23 -8.27 3.20
C ALA A 63 -5.18 -7.87 4.69
N PRO A 64 -6.28 -7.34 5.26
CA PRO A 64 -6.29 -6.95 6.66
C PRO A 64 -6.19 -8.15 7.61
N SER A 65 -6.48 -9.36 7.11
CA SER A 65 -6.25 -10.63 7.81
C SER A 65 -4.76 -11.03 7.88
N GLY A 66 -3.86 -10.24 7.27
CA GLY A 66 -2.42 -10.51 7.19
C GLY A 66 -1.99 -11.33 5.97
N ASN A 67 -2.93 -11.83 5.16
CA ASN A 67 -2.62 -12.61 3.97
C ASN A 67 -2.00 -11.71 2.89
N SER A 68 -0.79 -12.02 2.45
CA SER A 68 -0.12 -11.25 1.40
C SER A 68 -0.10 -12.00 0.08
N GLN A 69 -0.44 -11.32 -1.00
CA GLN A 69 -0.37 -11.82 -2.37
C GLN A 69 0.54 -10.90 -3.18
N SER A 70 1.60 -11.46 -3.76
CA SER A 70 2.47 -10.73 -4.67
C SER A 70 2.14 -11.07 -6.12
N SER A 71 2.22 -10.09 -7.02
CA SER A 71 1.96 -10.24 -8.46
C SER A 71 2.86 -9.28 -9.22
N GLY A 72 3.56 -9.78 -10.25
CA GLY A 72 4.43 -8.98 -11.11
C GLY A 72 4.46 -9.51 -12.55
N TYR A 73 4.78 -8.62 -13.50
CA TYR A 73 4.89 -8.99 -14.92
C TYR A 73 6.01 -10.03 -15.10
N GLY A 74 5.65 -11.25 -15.48
CA GLY A 74 6.61 -12.35 -15.65
C GLY A 74 6.07 -13.75 -15.42
N SER A 75 4.88 -13.92 -14.85
CA SER A 75 4.31 -15.25 -14.63
C SER A 75 3.09 -15.51 -15.52
N PRO A 76 3.25 -16.15 -16.69
CA PRO A 76 2.13 -16.81 -17.34
C PRO A 76 1.74 -18.03 -16.51
N SER A 77 0.46 -18.11 -16.13
CA SER A 77 -0.22 -19.27 -15.53
C SER A 77 0.22 -19.71 -14.12
N GLY A 78 -0.76 -19.99 -13.26
CA GLY A 78 -0.53 -20.73 -12.01
C GLY A 78 -1.13 -20.06 -10.79
N SER A 79 -2.38 -20.42 -10.49
CA SER A 79 -2.95 -20.43 -9.16
C SER A 79 -1.94 -20.91 -8.10
N GLY A 80 -1.74 -20.13 -7.04
CA GLY A 80 -0.80 -20.47 -5.98
C GLY A 80 -0.93 -19.57 -4.76
N SER A 81 -2.02 -19.73 -4.01
CA SER A 81 -2.06 -19.38 -2.59
C SER A 81 -0.94 -20.15 -1.88
N SER A 82 0.05 -19.48 -1.29
CA SER A 82 0.77 -19.94 -0.09
C SER A 82 1.93 -19.00 0.24
N SER A 83 1.82 -18.32 1.38
CA SER A 83 2.94 -18.23 2.30
C SER A 83 2.39 -17.95 3.69
N GLY A 84 2.10 -19.05 4.38
CA GLY A 84 1.95 -19.04 5.82
C GLY A 84 3.24 -18.52 6.45
N SER A 85 3.12 -17.51 7.31
CA SER A 85 4.19 -17.14 8.22
C SER A 85 4.35 -18.24 9.26
N SER A 86 5.24 -19.20 8.99
CA SER A 86 5.78 -20.08 10.01
C SER A 86 6.66 -19.27 10.95
N SER A 87 6.21 -19.13 12.19
CA SER A 87 7.05 -18.77 13.32
C SER A 87 8.24 -19.73 13.38
N GLN A 88 9.47 -19.22 13.31
CA GLN A 88 10.68 -19.94 13.68
C GLN A 88 11.56 -19.04 14.55
N LYS A 89 11.39 -19.16 15.87
CA LYS A 89 12.37 -19.67 16.83
C LYS A 89 11.88 -19.40 18.26
#